data_AF-A0A9X7P5Z5-F1
#
_entry.id   AF-A0A9X7P5Z5-F1
#
_cell.length_a   1.000
_cell.length_b   1.000
_cell.length_c   1.000
_cell.angle_alpha   90.00
_cell.angle_beta   90.00
_cell.angle_gamma   90.00
#
_symmetry.space_group_name_H-M   'P 1'
#
loop_
_entity.id
_entity.type
_entity.pdbx_description
1 polymer ?
#
loop_
_entity_poly.entity_id
_entity_poly.type
_entity_poly.pdbx_seq_one_letter_code
_entity_poly.pdbx_strand_id
1 'polypeptide(L)'
;MIRENKIPDFTTIKEARDFLEKNSLADFAESLEEAKEVRFTGRNNLVVTLNLEKEDLKRLRLLARKKGVKYADLITAWVKEHLRES
;
A
#
# COMPACT_ATOMS: atom_id res chain seq x y z
N MET A 1 41.35 8.94 0.39
CA MET A 1 41.00 7.59 -0.10
C MET A 1 39.49 7.49 -0.07
N ILE A 2 38.82 7.65 -1.21
CA ILE A 2 37.37 7.46 -1.31
C ILE A 2 37.18 5.94 -1.41
N ARG A 3 36.51 5.35 -0.42
CA ARG A 3 36.17 3.92 -0.46
C ARG A 3 34.99 3.80 -1.41
N GLU A 4 35.21 3.21 -2.58
CA GLU A 4 34.14 2.86 -3.53
C GLU A 4 33.24 1.80 -2.88
N ASN A 5 32.23 2.24 -2.15
CA ASN A 5 31.22 1.37 -1.59
C ASN A 5 30.28 0.95 -2.72
N LYS A 6 30.37 -0.31 -3.14
CA LYS A 6 29.49 -0.90 -4.16
C LYS A 6 28.29 -1.55 -3.48
N ILE A 7 27.10 -1.32 -4.04
CA ILE A 7 25.89 -2.02 -3.62
C ILE A 7 26.02 -3.49 -4.06
N PRO A 8 25.86 -4.47 -3.14
CA PRO A 8 25.89 -5.89 -3.50
C PRO A 8 24.72 -6.28 -4.42
N ASP A 9 24.92 -7.29 -5.28
CA ASP A 9 23.82 -7.90 -6.03
C ASP A 9 22.95 -8.73 -5.08
N PHE A 10 21.70 -8.30 -4.89
CA PHE A 10 20.74 -9.02 -4.04
C PHE A 10 19.99 -10.07 -4.86
N THR A 11 19.90 -11.29 -4.33
CA THR A 11 19.12 -12.36 -4.96
C THR A 11 17.64 -12.23 -4.62
N THR A 12 17.30 -11.62 -3.48
CA THR A 12 15.93 -11.42 -3.03
C THR A 12 15.62 -9.99 -2.58
N ILE A 13 14.35 -9.59 -2.70
CA ILE A 13 13.85 -8.29 -2.23
C ILE A 13 14.05 -8.13 -0.71
N LYS A 14 13.95 -9.23 0.04
CA LYS A 14 14.11 -9.22 1.50
C LYS A 14 15.53 -8.83 1.90
N GLU A 15 16.54 -9.39 1.24
CA GLU A 15 17.95 -9.07 1.50
C GLU A 15 18.28 -7.61 1.17
N ALA A 16 17.75 -7.10 0.05
CA ALA A 16 17.91 -5.69 -0.32
C ALA A 16 17.33 -4.76 0.75
N ARG A 17 16.13 -5.07 1.26
CA ARG A 17 15.49 -4.30 2.34
C ARG A 17 16.33 -4.34 3.63
N ASP A 18 16.73 -5.53 4.06
CA ASP A 18 17.48 -5.71 5.31
C ASP A 18 18.86 -5.02 5.23
N PHE A 19 19.43 -4.89 4.03
CA PHE A 19 20.64 -4.10 3.78
C PHE A 19 20.37 -2.59 3.86
N LEU A 20 19.31 -2.09 3.22
CA LEU A 20 18.91 -0.68 3.25
C LEU A 20 18.47 -0.20 4.65
N GLU A 21 17.95 -1.10 5.49
CA GLU A 21 17.66 -0.79 6.90
C GLU A 21 18.93 -0.57 7.73
N LYS A 22 20.02 -1.25 7.37
CA LYS A 22 21.28 -1.22 8.12
C LYS A 22 22.28 -0.20 7.62
N ASN A 23 22.16 0.24 6.37
CA ASN A 23 23.15 1.09 5.70
C ASN A 23 22.50 2.39 5.22
N SER A 24 23.21 3.51 5.32
CA SER A 24 22.74 4.77 4.77
C SER A 24 22.92 4.78 3.25
N LEU A 25 21.86 5.16 2.52
CA LEU A 25 21.92 5.34 1.07
C LEU A 25 22.97 6.39 0.65
N ALA A 26 23.26 7.37 1.51
CA ALA A 26 24.27 8.38 1.24
C ALA A 26 25.68 7.81 1.09
N ASP A 27 25.98 6.68 1.76
CA ASP A 27 27.29 6.03 1.70
C ASP A 27 27.56 5.33 0.37
N PHE A 28 26.54 5.21 -0.48
CA PHE A 28 26.56 4.53 -1.77
C PHE A 28 26.18 5.48 -2.93
N ALA A 29 26.18 6.79 -2.70
CA ALA A 29 25.69 7.80 -3.65
C ALA A 29 26.36 7.71 -5.04
N GLU A 30 27.65 7.39 -5.10
CA GLU A 30 28.40 7.23 -6.36
C GLU A 30 28.01 5.98 -7.16
N SER A 31 27.35 5.00 -6.52
CA SER A 31 26.88 3.77 -7.14
C SER A 31 25.39 3.77 -7.48
N LEU A 32 24.68 4.86 -7.16
CA LEU A 32 23.27 5.03 -7.49
C LEU A 32 23.13 5.52 -8.94
N GLU A 33 22.22 4.91 -9.68
CA GLU A 33 21.83 5.36 -11.02
C GLU A 33 20.47 6.06 -10.98
N GLU A 34 20.26 7.02 -11.87
CA GLU A 34 18.95 7.64 -12.05
C GLU A 34 17.92 6.61 -12.51
N ALA A 35 16.80 6.52 -11.77
CA ALA A 35 15.71 5.61 -12.11
C ALA A 35 15.05 6.05 -13.44
N LYS A 36 15.30 5.29 -14.51
CA LYS A 36 14.82 5.61 -15.87
C LYS A 36 13.29 5.56 -16.00
N GLU A 37 12.62 4.77 -15.17
CA GLU A 37 11.16 4.59 -15.24
C GLU A 37 10.54 4.48 -13.85
N VAL A 38 10.10 5.61 -13.29
CA VAL A 38 9.34 5.62 -12.03
C VAL A 38 7.85 5.42 -12.34
N ARG A 39 7.37 4.18 -12.19
CA ARG A 39 5.94 3.88 -12.34
C ARG A 39 5.20 4.14 -11.04
N PHE A 40 4.51 5.27 -10.96
CA PHE A 40 3.48 5.48 -9.95
C PHE A 40 2.24 4.67 -10.36
N THR A 41 2.07 3.48 -9.80
CA THR A 41 0.84 2.72 -9.99
C THR A 41 -0.28 3.44 -9.23
N GLY A 42 -1.17 4.11 -9.98
CA GLY A 42 -2.40 4.64 -9.40
C GLY A 42 -3.17 3.52 -8.69
N ARG A 43 -3.92 3.85 -7.63
CA ARG A 43 -4.76 2.86 -6.95
C ARG A 43 -5.67 2.21 -7.97
N ASN A 44 -5.49 0.91 -8.21
CA ASN A 44 -6.32 0.11 -9.12
C ASN A 44 -7.70 -0.24 -8.52
N ASN A 45 -8.23 0.63 -7.66
CA ASN A 45 -9.49 0.41 -6.98
C ASN A 45 -10.61 0.97 -7.84
N LEU A 46 -11.48 0.09 -8.34
CA LEU A 46 -12.73 0.50 -8.99
C LEU A 46 -13.68 1.07 -7.92
N VAL A 47 -14.24 2.26 -8.19
CA VAL A 47 -15.24 2.90 -7.32
C VAL A 47 -16.62 2.50 -7.80
N VAL A 48 -17.40 1.88 -6.90
CA VAL A 48 -18.80 1.51 -7.17
C VAL A 48 -19.71 2.55 -6.54
N THR A 49 -20.67 3.04 -7.31
CA THR A 49 -21.76 3.89 -6.78
C THR A 49 -22.90 3.00 -6.34
N LEU A 50 -23.30 3.11 -5.08
CA LEU A 50 -24.41 2.34 -4.50
C LEU A 50 -25.62 3.25 -4.36
N ASN A 51 -26.78 2.79 -4.84
CA ASN A 51 -28.05 3.45 -4.58
C ASN A 51 -28.62 2.92 -3.26
N LEU A 52 -28.57 3.72 -2.21
CA LEU A 52 -29.06 3.38 -0.87
C LEU A 52 -30.05 4.44 -0.41
N GLU A 53 -31.08 4.02 0.33
CA GLU A 53 -31.98 4.97 0.95
C GLU A 53 -31.26 5.80 2.01
N LYS A 54 -31.76 7.01 2.28
CA LYS A 54 -31.18 7.91 3.28
C LYS A 54 -31.15 7.28 4.68
N GLU A 55 -32.11 6.42 5.00
CA GLU A 55 -32.16 5.70 6.27
C GLU A 55 -31.08 4.64 6.38
N ASP A 56 -30.84 3.87 5.32
CA ASP A 56 -29.80 2.84 5.28
C ASP A 56 -28.43 3.46 5.46
N LEU A 57 -28.15 4.58 4.77
CA LEU A 57 -26.88 5.28 4.93
C LEU A 57 -26.65 5.74 6.39
N LYS A 58 -27.70 6.20 7.09
CA LYS A 58 -27.61 6.58 8.51
C LYS A 58 -27.29 5.36 9.39
N ARG A 59 -27.99 4.24 9.17
CA ARG A 59 -27.75 2.99 9.92
C ARG A 59 -26.32 2.49 9.69
N LEU A 60 -25.84 2.53 8.45
CA LEU A 60 -24.52 2.07 8.06
C LEU A 60 -23.41 2.92 8.69
N ARG A 61 -23.60 4.24 8.75
CA ARG A 61 -22.70 5.15 9.49
C ARG A 61 -22.67 4.86 10.98
N LEU A 62 -23.82 4.57 11.59
CA LEU A 62 -23.91 4.23 13.01
C LEU A 62 -23.17 2.91 13.32
N LEU A 63 -23.38 1.88 12.48
CA LEU A 63 -22.69 0.59 12.54
C LEU A 63 -21.18 0.76 12.42
N ALA A 64 -20.72 1.53 11.43
CA ALA A 64 -19.30 1.80 11.22
C ALA A 64 -18.69 2.54 12.41
N ARG A 65 -19.39 3.55 12.96
CA ARG A 65 -18.95 4.28 14.16
C ARG A 65 -18.83 3.37 15.38
N LYS A 66 -19.78 2.46 15.61
CA LYS A 66 -19.71 1.48 16.70
C LYS A 66 -18.50 0.54 16.56
N LYS A 67 -18.11 0.21 15.33
CA LYS A 67 -16.94 -0.62 15.02
C LYS A 67 -15.63 0.17 14.93
N GLY A 68 -15.65 1.50 15.08
CA GLY A 68 -14.45 2.34 14.97
C GLY A 68 -13.87 2.43 13.56
N VAL A 69 -14.65 2.10 12.52
CA VAL A 69 -14.20 2.07 11.11
C VAL A 69 -14.98 3.10 10.28
N LYS A 70 -14.46 3.47 9.10
CA LYS A 70 -15.24 4.28 8.15
C LYS A 70 -16.31 3.42 7.49
N TYR A 71 -17.44 4.02 7.14
CA TYR A 71 -18.54 3.30 6.50
C TYR A 71 -18.12 2.68 5.15
N ALA A 72 -17.24 3.35 4.40
CA ALA A 72 -16.71 2.82 3.14
C ALA A 72 -15.86 1.56 3.35
N ASP A 73 -15.04 1.53 4.42
CA ASP A 73 -14.22 0.37 4.76
C ASP A 73 -15.09 -0.82 5.18
N LEU A 74 -16.16 -0.55 5.94
CA LEU A 74 -17.14 -1.55 6.34
C LEU A 74 -17.84 -2.18 5.12
N ILE A 75 -18.32 -1.37 4.17
CA ILE A 75 -18.93 -1.85 2.92
C ILE A 75 -17.93 -2.71 2.15
N THR A 76 -16.68 -2.24 2.03
CA THR A 76 -15.63 -2.96 1.30
C THR A 76 -15.36 -4.33 1.93
N ALA A 77 -15.32 -4.40 3.27
CA ALA A 77 -15.14 -5.66 3.99
C ALA A 77 -16.29 -6.63 3.73
N TRP A 78 -17.54 -6.18 3.84
CA TRP A 78 -18.72 -7.01 3.59
C TRP A 78 -18.79 -7.53 2.16
N VAL A 79 -18.50 -6.68 1.17
CA VAL A 79 -18.46 -7.11 -0.24
C VAL A 79 -17.39 -8.18 -0.44
N LYS A 80 -16.19 -8.01 0.12
CA LYS A 80 -15.11 -8.99 0.04
C LYS A 80 -15.44 -10.29 0.78
N GLU A 81 -16.16 -10.24 1.89
CA GLU A 81 -16.65 -11.42 2.61
C GLU A 81 -17.62 -12.21 1.75
N HIS A 82 -18.65 -11.57 1.21
CA HIS A 82 -19.65 -12.24 0.36
C HIS A 82 -19.04 -12.81 -0.93
N LEU A 83 -18.09 -12.11 -1.55
CA LEU A 83 -17.41 -12.59 -2.75
C LEU A 83 -16.46 -13.77 -2.50
N ARG A 84 -16.04 -14.03 -1.26
CA ARG A 84 -15.25 -15.22 -0.92
C ARG A 84 -16.12 -16.45 -0.66
N GLU A 85 -17.39 -16.25 -0.37
CA GLU A 85 -18.34 -17.32 -0.06
C GLU A 85 -19.10 -17.83 -1.31
N SER A 86 -19.01 -17.13 -2.44
CA SER A 86 -19.45 -17.60 -3.77
C SER A 86 -18.33 -18.29 -4.54
#